data_AF-A0A1H8NB17-F1
#
_entry.id   AF-A0A1H8NB17-F1
#
_cell.length_a   1.000
_cell.length_b   1.000
_cell.length_c   1.000
_cell.angle_alpha   90.00
_cell.angle_beta   90.00
_cell.angle_gamma   90.00
#
_symmetry.space_group_name_H-M   'P 1'
#
loop_
_entity.id
_entity.type
_entity.pdbx_description
1 polymer ?
#
loop_
_entity_poly.entity_id
_entity_poly.type
_entity_poly.pdbx_seq_one_letter_code
_entity_poly.pdbx_strand_id
1 'polypeptide(L)'
;MQTDYRRRFPLSALSLLACLCGTGAAADEPLSAIDWLSKSVAVPAAAPSLGPVPSSTPNPAPKTDEPAVTKGALPGAVTVTVLGAPSLDGVGLLPAARTGLPRALWGLSKTEDIALRLTREQTDTLPALQGLLITLLLAEADPPVDSGGRGLLLLARIDKLLSMGALDQAAALTEIAGNASPELFRRRFDIALLTGQEDLACAEMQSAPHLAPTLTARIFCLARAGDWNAAALTLESAQALQQVPAEQEALLERFLDPELADGAEPLPPPALPTPLIWRMYEAIGEPLATAHLPLAFAHAELRPQSGWKAQIEAAERLARAGAITPNLLLGIYTDRQPAASGGVWDRVAAFQDFDAAVTSGDREAVLRTLEPAWDAMRAVELENAFAALFGERLAAMELPDAQGVLALRMALLSPQYEHAARSHLANGPADNPQEAFLLGLAQGNIQGLIPPDSMARAVAPAFLTPVTTDEAQLLLAEHRIGEALMLAIDGVARGVQGDPRGVAEGLSLLRKLGLEDIARRTALELLLLERRG
;
A
#
# COMPACT_ATOMS: atom_id res chain seq x y z
N MET A 1 -34.29 -65.54 -3.03
CA MET A 1 -35.21 -64.66 -3.80
C MET A 1 -34.33 -63.81 -4.70
N GLN A 2 -34.05 -64.24 -5.94
CA GLN A 2 -34.90 -64.04 -7.14
C GLN A 2 -35.10 -62.54 -7.42
N THR A 3 -34.80 -61.95 -8.58
CA THR A 3 -34.50 -62.48 -9.92
C THR A 3 -34.00 -61.32 -10.80
N ASP A 4 -33.17 -61.66 -11.79
CA ASP A 4 -32.92 -60.93 -13.03
C ASP A 4 -34.17 -60.31 -13.68
N TYR A 5 -34.02 -59.16 -14.35
CA TYR A 5 -34.65 -58.97 -15.66
C TYR A 5 -33.83 -58.04 -16.57
N ARG A 6 -33.20 -58.65 -17.59
CA ARG A 6 -32.74 -58.00 -18.81
C ARG A 6 -33.94 -57.67 -19.72
N ARG A 7 -33.99 -56.49 -20.33
CA ARG A 7 -34.52 -56.31 -21.70
C ARG A 7 -33.70 -55.26 -22.47
N ARG A 8 -33.65 -55.51 -23.78
CA ARG A 8 -32.70 -55.09 -24.80
C ARG A 8 -33.35 -54.12 -25.81
N PHE A 9 -32.59 -53.08 -26.22
CA PHE A 9 -32.54 -52.35 -27.53
C PHE A 9 -33.82 -51.65 -28.08
N PRO A 10 -33.76 -50.68 -29.05
CA PRO A 10 -32.61 -50.23 -29.87
C PRO A 10 -32.39 -48.70 -30.09
N LEU A 11 -31.20 -48.39 -30.62
CA LEU A 11 -30.83 -47.36 -31.61
C LEU A 11 -31.66 -46.06 -31.71
N SER A 12 -31.02 -44.92 -31.45
CA SER A 12 -31.06 -43.76 -32.34
C SER A 12 -29.82 -42.90 -32.13
N ALA A 13 -29.05 -42.76 -33.21
CA ALA A 13 -27.87 -41.93 -33.32
C ALA A 13 -28.27 -40.45 -33.31
N LEU A 14 -27.53 -39.62 -32.57
CA LEU A 14 -27.34 -38.22 -32.94
C LEU A 14 -25.98 -37.75 -32.43
N SER A 15 -25.01 -37.77 -33.34
CA SER A 15 -23.72 -37.12 -33.19
C SER A 15 -23.93 -35.60 -33.22
N LEU A 16 -23.62 -34.89 -32.13
CA LEU A 16 -23.48 -33.44 -32.17
C LEU A 16 -22.01 -33.07 -31.96
N LEU A 17 -21.46 -32.48 -33.01
CA LEU A 17 -20.14 -31.86 -33.10
C LEU A 17 -19.92 -30.86 -31.94
N ALA A 18 -18.89 -31.08 -31.15
CA ALA A 18 -18.35 -30.07 -30.25
C ALA A 18 -17.50 -29.06 -31.07
N CYS A 19 -18.07 -27.90 -31.38
CA CYS A 19 -17.29 -26.74 -31.82
C CYS A 19 -16.54 -26.16 -30.61
N LEU A 20 -15.25 -26.49 -30.49
CA LEU A 20 -14.32 -25.72 -29.67
C LEU A 20 -14.05 -24.39 -30.37
N CYS A 21 -14.78 -23.34 -29.99
CA CYS A 21 -14.37 -21.97 -30.26
C CYS A 21 -13.17 -21.66 -29.35
N GLY A 22 -11.98 -21.57 -29.94
CA GLY A 22 -10.80 -21.04 -29.25
C GLY A 22 -11.05 -19.58 -28.89
N THR A 23 -11.08 -19.29 -27.59
CA THR A 23 -10.98 -17.94 -27.06
C THR A 23 -9.58 -17.42 -27.40
N GLY A 24 -9.51 -16.40 -28.26
CA GLY A 24 -8.29 -15.62 -28.42
C GLY A 24 -7.95 -14.96 -27.09
N ALA A 25 -6.73 -15.18 -26.60
CA ALA A 25 -6.19 -14.42 -25.49
C ALA A 25 -6.13 -12.94 -25.91
N ALA A 26 -7.00 -12.13 -25.30
CA ALA A 26 -6.82 -10.70 -25.27
C ALA A 26 -5.49 -10.40 -24.55
N ALA A 27 -4.74 -9.42 -25.04
CA ALA A 27 -3.56 -8.94 -24.36
C ALA A 27 -3.96 -8.44 -22.95
N ASP A 28 -3.26 -8.90 -21.91
CA ASP A 28 -3.45 -8.42 -20.54
C ASP A 28 -3.26 -6.90 -20.50
N GLU A 29 -4.32 -6.19 -20.13
CA GLU A 29 -4.27 -4.77 -19.75
C GLU A 29 -3.37 -4.60 -18.52
N PRO A 30 -2.79 -3.41 -18.27
CA PRO A 30 -2.05 -3.17 -17.04
C PRO A 30 -3.04 -3.14 -15.86
N LEU A 31 -3.33 -4.32 -15.31
CA LEU A 31 -4.15 -4.53 -14.13
C LEU A 31 -3.56 -3.72 -12.98
N SER A 32 -4.35 -2.80 -12.43
CA SER A 32 -3.98 -2.17 -11.17
C SER A 32 -3.94 -3.24 -10.07
N ALA A 33 -2.96 -3.13 -9.18
CA ALA A 33 -2.76 -3.97 -8.00
C ALA A 33 -3.95 -3.98 -7.03
N ILE A 34 -4.85 -3.00 -7.13
CA ILE A 34 -5.90 -2.75 -6.16
C ILE A 34 -7.26 -2.91 -6.86
N ASP A 35 -8.10 -3.81 -6.34
CA ASP A 35 -9.38 -4.18 -6.97
C ASP A 35 -10.29 -2.99 -7.27
N TRP A 36 -10.36 -1.98 -6.39
CA TRP A 36 -11.17 -0.79 -6.64
C TRP A 36 -10.54 0.15 -7.68
N LEU A 37 -9.21 0.20 -7.77
CA LEU A 37 -8.48 0.86 -8.86
C LEU A 37 -8.53 0.05 -10.16
N SER A 38 -8.99 -1.19 -10.16
CA SER A 38 -9.29 -1.92 -11.40
C SER A 38 -10.74 -1.66 -11.84
N LYS A 39 -11.67 -1.49 -10.90
CA LYS A 39 -13.10 -1.24 -11.17
C LYS A 39 -13.45 0.17 -11.66
N SER A 40 -12.58 1.17 -11.54
CA SER A 40 -12.77 2.46 -12.23
C SER A 40 -12.40 2.42 -13.74
N VAL A 41 -12.16 1.24 -14.33
CA VAL A 41 -12.13 1.04 -15.80
C VAL A 41 -13.46 0.45 -16.25
N ALA A 42 -14.26 1.23 -16.97
CA ALA A 42 -15.25 0.69 -17.89
C ALA A 42 -14.76 1.03 -19.29
N VAL A 43 -14.28 0.03 -20.04
CA VAL A 43 -13.92 0.21 -21.45
C VAL A 43 -15.21 0.48 -22.21
N PRO A 44 -15.35 1.62 -22.92
CA PRO A 44 -16.46 1.78 -23.85
C PRO A 44 -16.39 0.65 -24.86
N ALA A 45 -17.50 -0.07 -25.10
CA ALA A 45 -17.54 -1.13 -26.10
C ALA A 45 -16.89 -0.65 -27.39
N ALA A 46 -15.87 -1.37 -27.85
CA ALA A 46 -15.13 -1.03 -29.06
C ALA A 46 -16.12 -0.80 -30.22
N ALA A 47 -15.97 0.33 -30.91
CA ALA A 47 -16.74 0.60 -32.12
C ALA A 47 -16.59 -0.60 -33.09
N PRO A 48 -17.67 -1.02 -33.79
CA PRO A 48 -17.60 -2.18 -34.65
C PRO A 48 -16.54 -1.97 -35.73
N SER A 49 -15.55 -2.86 -35.74
CA SER A 49 -14.49 -2.90 -36.75
C SER A 49 -15.12 -2.96 -38.14
N LEU A 50 -14.86 -1.96 -38.97
CA LEU A 50 -15.13 -2.02 -40.41
C LEU A 50 -14.40 -3.24 -40.98
N GLY A 51 -15.13 -4.06 -41.73
CA GLY A 51 -14.68 -5.36 -42.24
C GLY A 51 -13.44 -5.31 -43.15
N PRO A 52 -12.92 -6.48 -43.54
CA PRO A 52 -11.62 -6.58 -44.20
C PRO A 52 -11.64 -5.90 -45.58
N VAL A 53 -10.66 -5.03 -45.82
CA VAL A 53 -10.38 -4.46 -47.14
C VAL A 53 -9.71 -5.55 -48.00
N PRO A 54 -10.18 -5.84 -49.22
CA PRO A 54 -9.58 -6.88 -50.04
C PRO A 54 -8.22 -6.42 -50.58
N SER A 55 -7.15 -7.14 -50.22
CA SER A 55 -5.82 -6.98 -50.82
C SER A 55 -5.71 -7.80 -52.11
N SER A 56 -5.23 -7.18 -53.17
CA SER A 56 -5.11 -7.73 -54.53
C SER A 56 -3.71 -8.29 -54.83
N THR A 57 -3.30 -9.36 -54.14
CA THR A 57 -2.16 -10.20 -54.55
C THR A 57 -2.34 -11.63 -54.05
N PRO A 58 -2.30 -12.68 -54.89
CA PRO A 58 -2.36 -14.06 -54.42
C PRO A 58 -1.01 -14.47 -53.83
N ASN A 59 -0.97 -14.84 -52.55
CA ASN A 59 0.16 -15.56 -51.98
C ASN A 59 0.21 -17.01 -52.52
N PRO A 60 1.40 -17.57 -52.83
CA PRO A 60 1.51 -18.95 -53.27
C PRO A 60 1.19 -19.93 -52.13
N ALA A 61 0.52 -21.03 -52.47
CA ALA A 61 0.15 -22.07 -51.51
C ALA A 61 1.38 -22.79 -50.91
N PRO A 62 1.38 -23.11 -49.60
CA PRO A 62 2.50 -23.77 -48.94
C PRO A 62 2.60 -25.25 -49.34
N LYS A 63 3.83 -25.72 -49.56
CA LYS A 63 4.14 -27.15 -49.77
C LYS A 63 4.08 -27.91 -48.44
N THR A 64 3.59 -29.15 -48.47
CA THR A 64 3.11 -29.91 -47.31
C THR A 64 4.12 -30.81 -46.60
N ASP A 65 5.44 -30.66 -46.77
CA ASP A 65 6.42 -31.55 -46.14
C ASP A 65 7.67 -30.83 -45.58
N GLU A 66 7.47 -29.93 -44.61
CA GLU A 66 8.55 -29.45 -43.74
C GLU A 66 8.14 -29.60 -42.25
N PRO A 67 9.06 -30.05 -41.36
CA PRO A 67 8.76 -30.19 -39.95
C PRO A 67 8.45 -28.83 -39.31
N ALA A 68 7.52 -28.81 -38.36
CA ALA A 68 7.06 -27.58 -37.71
C ALA A 68 8.21 -26.87 -36.98
N VAL A 69 8.69 -25.76 -37.55
CA VAL A 69 9.48 -24.77 -36.83
C VAL A 69 8.58 -24.02 -35.86
N THR A 70 9.04 -23.83 -34.62
CA THR A 70 8.34 -23.13 -33.54
C THR A 70 7.70 -21.83 -34.03
N LYS A 71 6.37 -21.68 -33.89
CA LYS A 71 5.60 -20.49 -34.28
C LYS A 71 5.79 -19.32 -33.30
N GLY A 72 7.02 -18.87 -33.11
CA GLY A 72 7.30 -17.63 -32.39
C GLY A 72 8.45 -17.74 -31.40
N ALA A 73 9.65 -17.44 -31.88
CA ALA A 73 10.63 -16.71 -31.09
C ALA A 73 10.60 -15.28 -31.64
N LEU A 74 9.51 -14.55 -31.41
CA LEU A 74 9.51 -13.12 -31.67
C LEU A 74 10.51 -12.51 -30.67
N PRO A 75 11.51 -11.73 -31.12
CA PRO A 75 12.30 -10.91 -30.21
C PRO A 75 11.34 -10.09 -29.33
N GLY A 76 11.67 -9.93 -28.05
CA GLY A 76 10.92 -9.00 -27.19
C GLY A 76 10.78 -7.64 -27.88
N ALA A 77 9.68 -6.94 -27.63
CA ALA A 77 9.42 -5.65 -28.25
C ALA A 77 10.64 -4.73 -28.10
N VAL A 78 11.15 -4.22 -29.22
CA VAL A 78 12.30 -3.31 -29.21
C VAL A 78 11.81 -1.96 -28.72
N THR A 79 12.14 -1.64 -27.48
CA THR A 79 11.80 -0.37 -26.86
C THR A 79 12.83 0.68 -27.26
N VAL A 80 12.39 1.79 -27.85
CA VAL A 80 13.26 2.89 -28.27
C VAL A 80 12.97 4.11 -27.40
N THR A 81 13.98 4.63 -26.72
CA THR A 81 13.89 5.88 -25.96
C THR A 81 14.93 6.87 -26.46
N VAL A 82 14.58 8.16 -26.41
CA VAL A 82 15.55 9.23 -26.71
C VAL A 82 16.53 9.33 -25.55
N LEU A 83 17.82 9.18 -25.85
CA LEU A 83 18.87 9.30 -24.85
C LEU A 83 18.81 10.70 -24.20
N GLY A 84 18.55 10.76 -22.90
CA GLY A 84 18.44 12.02 -22.13
C GLY A 84 17.02 12.56 -21.95
N ALA A 85 15.99 11.92 -22.49
CA ALA A 85 14.60 12.27 -22.14
C ALA A 85 14.30 11.80 -20.70
N PRO A 86 13.59 12.61 -19.88
CA PRO A 86 13.17 12.20 -18.55
C PRO A 86 12.27 10.96 -18.65
N SER A 87 12.61 9.91 -17.90
CA SER A 87 11.84 8.66 -17.83
C SER A 87 10.95 8.69 -16.60
N LEU A 88 9.64 8.46 -16.80
CA LEU A 88 8.66 8.38 -15.72
C LEU A 88 9.04 7.29 -14.70
N ASP A 89 9.59 6.18 -15.17
CA ASP A 89 9.96 5.03 -14.32
C ASP A 89 11.19 5.30 -13.42
N GLY A 90 11.90 6.41 -13.64
CA GLY A 90 13.00 6.86 -12.79
C GLY A 90 12.62 7.96 -11.78
N VAL A 91 11.38 8.48 -11.84
CA VAL A 91 10.92 9.55 -10.95
C VAL A 91 10.93 9.08 -9.49
N GLY A 92 11.35 9.97 -8.58
CA GLY A 92 11.35 9.73 -7.15
C GLY A 92 11.35 11.04 -6.36
N LEU A 93 11.00 10.96 -5.08
CA LEU A 93 11.04 12.08 -4.13
C LEU A 93 12.32 12.09 -3.30
N LEU A 94 12.94 10.92 -3.11
CA LEU A 94 14.05 10.74 -2.20
C LEU A 94 15.34 10.41 -2.97
N PRO A 95 16.33 11.31 -2.99
CA PRO A 95 17.59 11.04 -3.66
C PRO A 95 18.40 10.00 -2.90
N ALA A 96 19.30 9.30 -3.61
CA ALA A 96 20.19 8.27 -3.06
C ALA A 96 20.95 8.71 -1.78
N ALA A 97 21.35 9.98 -1.71
CA ALA A 97 22.05 10.53 -0.54
C ALA A 97 21.18 10.60 0.73
N ARG A 98 19.85 10.60 0.58
CA ARG A 98 18.89 10.59 1.70
C ARG A 98 18.48 9.18 2.10
N THR A 99 18.31 8.29 1.13
CA THR A 99 17.83 6.92 1.37
C THR A 99 18.95 5.95 1.72
N GLY A 100 20.18 6.23 1.30
CA GLY A 100 21.29 5.27 1.33
C GLY A 100 21.19 4.19 0.25
N LEU A 101 20.15 4.22 -0.59
CA LEU A 101 19.95 3.26 -1.67
C LEU A 101 20.65 3.74 -2.96
N PRO A 102 21.31 2.85 -3.72
CA PRO A 102 21.96 3.22 -4.97
C PRO A 102 20.93 3.55 -6.05
N ARG A 103 21.26 4.46 -6.98
CA ARG A 103 20.37 4.77 -8.12
C ARG A 103 20.09 3.55 -9.01
N ALA A 104 21.11 2.73 -9.25
CA ALA A 104 21.00 1.50 -10.03
C ALA A 104 20.37 0.37 -9.19
N LEU A 105 19.10 0.53 -8.78
CA LEU A 105 18.38 -0.44 -7.96
C LEU A 105 18.10 -1.75 -8.70
N TRP A 106 17.78 -1.64 -9.99
CA TRP A 106 17.09 -2.69 -10.71
C TRP A 106 18.01 -3.57 -11.56
N GLY A 107 19.29 -3.21 -11.71
CA GLY A 107 20.23 -3.98 -12.54
C GLY A 107 19.68 -4.24 -13.96
N LEU A 108 19.70 -5.50 -14.38
CA LEU A 108 19.17 -5.98 -15.67
C LEU A 108 17.76 -6.57 -15.58
N SER A 109 17.04 -6.30 -14.50
CA SER A 109 15.70 -6.83 -14.27
C SER A 109 14.68 -6.27 -15.25
N LYS A 110 13.64 -7.05 -15.50
CA LYS A 110 12.54 -6.65 -16.36
C LYS A 110 11.58 -5.74 -15.61
N THR A 111 11.14 -4.68 -16.27
CA THR A 111 10.20 -3.70 -15.69
C THR A 111 8.92 -4.36 -15.16
N GLU A 112 8.37 -5.33 -15.90
CA GLU A 112 7.14 -6.04 -15.54
C GLU A 112 7.32 -6.94 -14.30
N ASP A 113 8.46 -7.62 -14.18
CA ASP A 113 8.75 -8.48 -13.01
C ASP A 113 8.88 -7.64 -11.73
N ILE A 114 9.53 -6.47 -11.83
CA ILE A 114 9.67 -5.54 -10.70
C ILE A 114 8.30 -5.00 -10.28
N ALA A 115 7.52 -4.52 -11.24
CA ALA A 115 6.18 -3.99 -10.98
C ALA A 115 5.29 -5.04 -10.31
N LEU A 116 5.31 -6.28 -10.81
CA LEU A 116 4.54 -7.39 -10.22
C LEU A 116 4.97 -7.69 -8.78
N ARG A 117 6.28 -7.70 -8.50
CA ARG A 117 6.80 -7.89 -7.13
C ARG A 117 6.33 -6.78 -6.19
N LEU A 118 6.48 -5.51 -6.60
CA LEU A 118 6.03 -4.36 -5.79
C LEU A 118 4.53 -4.44 -5.49
N THR A 119 3.73 -4.78 -6.49
CA THR A 119 2.28 -4.96 -6.35
C THR A 119 1.92 -6.05 -5.35
N ARG A 120 2.63 -7.18 -5.37
CA ARG A 120 2.34 -8.36 -4.53
C ARG A 120 2.92 -8.30 -3.12
N GLU A 121 3.84 -7.37 -2.88
CA GLU A 121 4.50 -7.22 -1.58
C GLU A 121 3.46 -7.13 -0.45
N GLN A 122 3.72 -7.73 0.71
CA GLN A 122 2.75 -7.67 1.82
C GLN A 122 2.86 -6.31 2.52
N THR A 123 1.73 -5.75 2.96
CA THR A 123 1.70 -4.45 3.68
C THR A 123 1.59 -4.60 5.18
N ASP A 124 1.17 -5.76 5.66
CA ASP A 124 1.06 -6.06 7.09
C ASP A 124 2.40 -6.61 7.60
N THR A 125 3.20 -5.73 8.18
CA THR A 125 4.58 -6.01 8.58
C THR A 125 5.02 -5.08 9.70
N LEU A 126 6.29 -5.18 10.10
CA LEU A 126 6.87 -4.35 11.15
C LEU A 126 7.08 -2.90 10.68
N PRO A 127 6.95 -1.89 11.58
CA PRO A 127 7.02 -0.49 11.19
C PRO A 127 8.34 -0.10 10.50
N ALA A 128 9.49 -0.63 10.91
CA ALA A 128 10.76 -0.35 10.25
C ALA A 128 10.81 -0.87 8.80
N LEU A 129 10.22 -2.05 8.55
CA LEU A 129 10.15 -2.62 7.20
C LEU A 129 9.13 -1.89 6.33
N GLN A 130 8.02 -1.44 6.93
CA GLN A 130 7.04 -0.61 6.24
C GLN A 130 7.64 0.73 5.83
N GLY A 131 8.39 1.39 6.73
CA GLY A 131 9.13 2.61 6.42
C GLY A 131 10.20 2.40 5.34
N LEU A 132 10.89 1.25 5.35
CA LEU A 132 11.84 0.87 4.31
C LEU A 132 11.14 0.68 2.96
N LEU A 133 9.98 0.03 2.92
CA LEU A 133 9.20 -0.16 1.71
C LEU A 133 8.73 1.19 1.15
N ILE A 134 8.21 2.10 1.98
CA ILE A 134 7.87 3.46 1.56
C ILE A 134 9.11 4.18 1.01
N THR A 135 10.27 4.02 1.66
CA THR A 135 11.53 4.62 1.19
C THR A 135 11.92 4.09 -0.19
N LEU A 136 11.81 2.78 -0.43
CA LEU A 136 12.04 2.15 -1.74
C LEU A 136 11.05 2.70 -2.79
N LEU A 137 9.76 2.77 -2.44
CA LEU A 137 8.70 3.28 -3.31
C LEU A 137 8.84 4.77 -3.63
N LEU A 138 9.61 5.54 -2.86
CA LEU A 138 9.85 6.96 -3.06
C LEU A 138 11.25 7.29 -3.58
N ALA A 139 12.17 6.32 -3.64
CA ALA A 139 13.54 6.53 -4.08
C ALA A 139 13.61 6.97 -5.54
N GLU A 140 14.51 7.89 -5.85
CA GLU A 140 14.98 8.12 -7.22
C GLU A 140 15.81 6.91 -7.67
N ALA A 141 15.51 6.38 -8.84
CA ALA A 141 16.17 5.20 -9.38
C ALA A 141 16.42 5.35 -10.88
N ASP A 142 17.47 4.72 -11.37
CA ASP A 142 17.65 4.59 -12.81
C ASP A 142 16.62 3.57 -13.33
N PRO A 143 15.81 3.91 -14.34
CA PRO A 143 14.77 3.02 -14.82
C PRO A 143 15.38 1.77 -15.45
N PRO A 144 14.70 0.60 -15.39
CA PRO A 144 15.18 -0.59 -16.09
C PRO A 144 15.31 -0.34 -17.60
N VAL A 145 16.25 -1.05 -18.24
CA VAL A 145 16.60 -0.84 -19.65
C VAL A 145 15.43 -1.10 -20.61
N ASP A 146 14.49 -1.96 -20.23
CA ASP A 146 13.30 -2.33 -21.01
C ASP A 146 12.06 -1.47 -20.71
N SER A 147 12.17 -0.51 -19.78
CA SER A 147 11.04 0.32 -19.32
C SER A 147 10.40 1.13 -20.44
N GLY A 148 11.22 1.67 -21.33
CA GLY A 148 10.75 2.56 -22.40
C GLY A 148 10.22 3.90 -21.93
N GLY A 149 10.38 4.24 -20.65
CA GLY A 149 9.72 5.39 -20.04
C GLY A 149 8.20 5.31 -20.06
N ARG A 150 7.63 4.09 -20.10
CA ARG A 150 6.17 3.85 -20.14
C ARG A 150 5.46 4.25 -18.84
N GLY A 151 6.19 4.42 -17.74
CA GLY A 151 5.61 4.75 -16.44
C GLY A 151 4.98 3.54 -15.72
N LEU A 152 5.21 2.32 -16.21
CA LEU A 152 4.65 1.10 -15.62
C LEU A 152 5.16 0.86 -14.20
N LEU A 153 6.45 1.10 -13.96
CA LEU A 153 7.05 0.99 -12.64
C LEU A 153 6.60 2.13 -11.72
N LEU A 154 6.46 3.35 -12.26
CA LEU A 154 5.92 4.47 -11.51
C LEU A 154 4.47 4.19 -11.06
N LEU A 155 3.62 3.68 -11.94
CA LEU A 155 2.24 3.30 -11.62
C LEU A 155 2.20 2.20 -10.55
N ALA A 156 3.03 1.16 -10.67
CA ALA A 156 3.11 0.11 -9.66
C ALA A 156 3.52 0.65 -8.28
N ARG A 157 4.44 1.63 -8.23
CA ARG A 157 4.84 2.30 -6.99
C ARG A 157 3.71 3.13 -6.39
N ILE A 158 3.01 3.91 -7.21
CA ILE A 158 1.86 4.71 -6.77
C ILE A 158 0.75 3.81 -6.25
N ASP A 159 0.37 2.78 -7.01
CA ASP A 159 -0.66 1.83 -6.60
C ASP A 159 -0.27 1.13 -5.29
N LYS A 160 1.02 0.80 -5.11
CA LYS A 160 1.49 0.26 -3.84
C LYS A 160 1.33 1.25 -2.68
N LEU A 161 1.71 2.52 -2.86
CA LEU A 161 1.52 3.57 -1.84
C LEU A 161 0.04 3.77 -1.49
N LEU A 162 -0.85 3.74 -2.48
CA LEU A 162 -2.30 3.81 -2.25
C LEU A 162 -2.79 2.64 -1.41
N SER A 163 -2.31 1.41 -1.66
CA SER A 163 -2.69 0.23 -0.87
C SER A 163 -2.23 0.35 0.59
N MET A 164 -1.13 1.07 0.83
CA MET A 164 -0.57 1.34 2.15
C MET A 164 -1.21 2.56 2.83
N GLY A 165 -2.16 3.25 2.18
CA GLY A 165 -2.75 4.48 2.70
C GLY A 165 -1.82 5.71 2.66
N ALA A 166 -0.65 5.60 2.00
CA ALA A 166 0.35 6.65 1.88
C ALA A 166 -0.01 7.67 0.78
N LEU A 167 -1.17 8.33 0.94
CA LEU A 167 -1.77 9.18 -0.09
C LEU A 167 -0.98 10.47 -0.33
N ASP A 168 -0.41 11.08 0.70
CA ASP A 168 0.42 12.28 0.54
C ASP A 168 1.68 11.99 -0.29
N GLN A 169 2.29 10.82 -0.03
CA GLN A 169 3.46 10.33 -0.73
C GLN A 169 3.13 9.98 -2.19
N ALA A 170 1.98 9.33 -2.42
CA ALA A 170 1.47 9.05 -3.76
C ALA A 170 1.15 10.35 -4.53
N ALA A 171 0.52 11.32 -3.87
CA ALA A 171 0.19 12.63 -4.44
C ALA A 171 1.46 13.34 -4.93
N ALA A 172 2.47 13.43 -4.07
CA ALA A 172 3.75 14.07 -4.40
C ALA A 172 4.47 13.39 -5.57
N LEU A 173 4.44 12.05 -5.67
CA LEU A 173 4.96 11.35 -6.86
C LEU A 173 4.20 11.69 -8.13
N THR A 174 2.85 11.72 -8.06
CA THR A 174 2.03 12.06 -9.24
C THR A 174 2.21 13.52 -9.67
N GLU A 175 2.52 14.43 -8.74
CA GLU A 175 2.76 15.85 -9.03
C GLU A 175 4.07 16.03 -9.80
N ILE A 176 5.17 15.40 -9.35
CA ILE A 176 6.46 15.46 -10.05
C ILE A 176 6.39 14.82 -11.43
N ALA A 177 5.61 13.75 -11.58
CA ALA A 177 5.40 13.09 -12.86
C ALA A 177 4.62 13.96 -13.87
N GLY A 178 3.87 14.96 -13.40
CA GLY A 178 3.06 15.84 -14.25
C GLY A 178 1.95 15.11 -15.01
N ASN A 179 1.45 15.71 -16.09
CA ASN A 179 0.29 15.21 -16.85
C ASN A 179 0.70 14.24 -17.95
N ALA A 180 1.55 13.28 -17.61
CA ALA A 180 2.21 12.45 -18.61
C ALA A 180 1.28 11.39 -19.23
N SER A 181 0.22 10.95 -18.52
CA SER A 181 -0.74 9.98 -19.07
C SER A 181 -2.12 10.00 -18.38
N PRO A 182 -3.19 9.50 -19.04
CA PRO A 182 -4.50 9.29 -18.42
C PRO A 182 -4.47 8.35 -17.21
N GLU A 183 -3.61 7.32 -17.21
CA GLU A 183 -3.47 6.38 -16.11
C GLU A 183 -2.92 7.04 -14.86
N LEU A 184 -1.95 7.96 -15.01
CA LEU A 184 -1.43 8.76 -13.90
C LEU A 184 -2.47 9.77 -13.40
N PHE A 185 -3.14 10.46 -14.33
CA PHE A 185 -4.22 11.38 -13.96
C PHE A 185 -5.31 10.67 -13.16
N ARG A 186 -5.67 9.44 -13.53
CA ARG A 186 -6.63 8.63 -12.78
C ARG A 186 -6.22 8.43 -11.32
N ARG A 187 -4.97 8.05 -11.04
CA ARG A 187 -4.49 7.90 -9.65
C ARG A 187 -4.54 9.22 -8.90
N ARG A 188 -4.16 10.32 -9.56
CA ARG A 188 -4.28 11.66 -8.97
C ARG A 188 -5.72 12.05 -8.67
N PHE A 189 -6.65 11.73 -9.56
CA PHE A 189 -8.08 11.97 -9.38
C PHE A 189 -8.63 11.16 -8.20
N ASP A 190 -8.28 9.88 -8.10
CA ASP A 190 -8.66 9.02 -6.97
C ASP A 190 -8.08 9.53 -5.64
N ILE A 191 -6.81 9.98 -5.62
CA ILE A 191 -6.20 10.63 -4.44
C ILE A 191 -6.97 11.90 -4.07
N ALA A 192 -7.23 12.78 -5.03
CA ALA A 192 -7.93 14.03 -4.81
C ALA A 192 -9.34 13.81 -4.23
N LEU A 193 -10.05 12.80 -4.72
CA LEU A 193 -11.37 12.38 -4.20
C LEU A 193 -11.30 11.86 -2.76
N LEU A 194 -10.19 11.29 -2.31
CA LEU A 194 -10.04 10.81 -0.93
C LEU A 194 -9.53 11.90 0.01
N THR A 195 -8.75 12.87 -0.49
CA THR A 195 -8.15 13.94 0.32
C THR A 195 -8.96 15.25 0.34
N GLY A 196 -10.10 15.34 -0.37
CA GLY A 196 -10.91 16.56 -0.38
C GLY A 196 -10.44 17.61 -1.40
N GLN A 197 -9.67 17.19 -2.41
CA GLN A 197 -9.07 18.05 -3.43
C GLN A 197 -9.73 17.86 -4.81
N GLU A 198 -10.93 17.28 -4.85
CA GLU A 198 -11.64 16.95 -6.08
C GLU A 198 -11.84 18.14 -7.04
N ASP A 199 -11.99 19.36 -6.52
CA ASP A 199 -12.18 20.56 -7.34
C ASP A 199 -10.96 20.89 -8.20
N LEU A 200 -9.75 20.70 -7.66
CA LEU A 200 -8.51 20.89 -8.42
C LEU A 200 -8.40 19.87 -9.56
N ALA A 201 -8.69 18.61 -9.26
CA ALA A 201 -8.63 17.54 -10.25
C ALA A 201 -9.73 17.66 -11.31
N CYS A 202 -10.93 18.14 -10.94
CA CYS A 202 -11.99 18.40 -11.90
C CYS A 202 -11.70 19.61 -12.80
N ALA A 203 -11.10 20.67 -12.29
CA ALA A 203 -10.66 21.81 -13.12
C ALA A 203 -9.59 21.36 -14.14
N GLU A 204 -8.65 20.52 -13.71
CA GLU A 204 -7.66 19.91 -14.61
C GLU A 204 -8.34 19.09 -15.72
N MET A 205 -9.27 18.20 -15.35
CA MET A 205 -10.03 17.37 -16.31
C MET A 205 -10.82 18.20 -17.32
N GLN A 206 -11.41 19.33 -16.91
CA GLN A 206 -12.14 20.22 -17.82
C GLN A 206 -11.21 20.85 -18.87
N SER A 207 -9.99 21.21 -18.46
CA SER A 207 -8.99 21.75 -19.39
C SER A 207 -8.42 20.70 -20.35
N ALA A 208 -8.48 19.42 -19.96
CA ALA A 208 -7.99 18.29 -20.74
C ALA A 208 -8.98 17.10 -20.72
N PRO A 209 -10.12 17.18 -21.43
CA PRO A 209 -11.20 16.17 -21.33
C PRO A 209 -10.78 14.75 -21.73
N HIS A 210 -9.71 14.60 -22.50
CA HIS A 210 -9.15 13.30 -22.89
C HIS A 210 -8.50 12.54 -21.72
N LEU A 211 -8.28 13.20 -20.57
CA LEU A 211 -7.79 12.58 -19.34
C LEU A 211 -8.91 11.93 -18.52
N ALA A 212 -10.18 12.20 -18.83
CA ALA A 212 -11.30 11.66 -18.07
C ALA A 212 -11.27 10.12 -18.05
N PRO A 213 -11.16 9.47 -16.87
CA PRO A 213 -10.98 8.02 -16.80
C PRO A 213 -12.26 7.26 -17.16
N THR A 214 -13.43 7.85 -16.88
CA THR A 214 -14.76 7.28 -17.17
C THR A 214 -15.76 8.38 -17.50
N LEU A 215 -16.89 8.00 -18.11
CA LEU A 215 -18.04 8.90 -18.30
C LEU A 215 -18.57 9.41 -16.95
N THR A 216 -18.65 8.54 -15.94
CA THR A 216 -19.04 8.89 -14.57
C THR A 216 -18.16 10.02 -14.00
N ALA A 217 -16.83 9.93 -14.17
CA ALA A 217 -15.90 10.96 -13.72
C ALA A 217 -16.11 12.29 -14.47
N ARG A 218 -16.35 12.22 -15.78
CA ARG A 218 -16.66 13.41 -16.59
C ARG A 218 -17.96 14.08 -16.13
N ILE A 219 -19.03 13.31 -15.94
CA ILE A 219 -20.33 13.83 -15.46
C ILE A 219 -20.17 14.48 -14.08
N PHE A 220 -19.49 13.79 -13.16
CA PHE A 220 -19.17 14.34 -11.84
C PHE A 220 -18.43 15.67 -11.93
N CYS A 221 -17.37 15.76 -12.75
CA CYS A 221 -16.60 16.99 -12.87
C CYS A 221 -17.30 18.12 -13.62
N LEU A 222 -18.23 17.83 -14.54
CA LEU A 222 -19.10 18.84 -15.16
C LEU A 222 -20.07 19.42 -14.13
N ALA A 223 -20.71 18.57 -13.32
CA ALA A 223 -21.58 19.00 -12.25
C ALA A 223 -20.84 19.82 -11.18
N ARG A 224 -19.65 19.39 -10.76
CA ARG A 224 -18.77 20.16 -9.85
C ARG A 224 -18.36 21.51 -10.43
N ALA A 225 -18.23 21.63 -11.75
CA ALA A 225 -18.00 22.90 -12.44
C ALA A 225 -19.20 23.88 -12.39
N GLY A 226 -20.38 23.37 -12.05
CA GLY A 226 -21.65 24.07 -12.22
C GLY A 226 -22.28 23.93 -13.61
N ASP A 227 -21.70 23.13 -14.52
CA ASP A 227 -22.28 22.85 -15.84
C ASP A 227 -23.23 21.64 -15.77
N TRP A 228 -24.31 21.81 -15.00
CA TRP A 228 -25.34 20.80 -14.78
C TRP A 228 -26.01 20.33 -16.06
N ASN A 229 -26.21 21.25 -17.03
CA ASN A 229 -26.82 20.94 -18.31
C ASN A 229 -25.93 20.01 -19.14
N ALA A 230 -24.62 20.28 -19.21
CA ALA A 230 -23.69 19.39 -19.90
C ALA A 230 -23.57 18.04 -19.19
N ALA A 231 -23.60 18.03 -17.85
CA ALA A 231 -23.57 16.80 -17.07
C ALA A 231 -24.81 15.92 -17.37
N ALA A 232 -26.02 16.50 -17.33
CA ALA A 232 -27.26 15.81 -17.64
C ALA A 232 -27.31 15.29 -19.09
N LEU A 233 -26.96 16.14 -20.08
CA LEU A 233 -26.89 15.73 -21.48
C LEU A 233 -25.89 14.57 -21.69
N THR A 234 -24.76 14.60 -20.98
CA THR A 234 -23.76 13.53 -21.04
C THR A 234 -24.32 12.23 -20.47
N LEU A 235 -25.05 12.28 -19.35
CA LEU A 235 -25.73 11.13 -18.76
C LEU A 235 -26.79 10.55 -19.70
N GLU A 236 -27.71 11.36 -20.21
CA GLU A 236 -28.77 10.92 -21.13
C GLU A 236 -28.20 10.26 -22.39
N SER A 237 -27.13 10.85 -22.94
CA SER A 237 -26.42 10.28 -24.09
C SER A 237 -25.78 8.93 -23.76
N ALA A 238 -25.18 8.81 -22.58
CA ALA A 238 -24.53 7.58 -22.13
C ALA A 238 -25.56 6.47 -21.85
N GLN A 239 -26.72 6.80 -21.28
CA GLN A 239 -27.86 5.89 -21.09
C GLN A 239 -28.41 5.39 -22.41
N ALA A 240 -28.64 6.29 -23.38
CA ALA A 240 -29.12 5.93 -24.72
C ALA A 240 -28.16 4.96 -25.45
N LEU A 241 -26.86 5.08 -25.16
CA LEU A 241 -25.81 4.22 -25.72
C LEU A 241 -25.47 3.00 -24.84
N GLN A 242 -26.13 2.83 -23.69
CA GLN A 242 -25.87 1.77 -22.70
C GLN A 242 -24.39 1.71 -22.26
N GLN A 243 -23.78 2.88 -22.05
CA GLN A 243 -22.37 3.03 -21.70
C GLN A 243 -22.13 3.15 -20.19
N VAL A 244 -23.19 3.12 -19.37
CA VAL A 244 -23.12 3.20 -17.90
C VAL A 244 -23.88 2.00 -17.33
N PRO A 245 -23.34 1.28 -16.34
CA PRO A 245 -24.08 0.23 -15.64
C PRO A 245 -25.30 0.79 -14.91
N ALA A 246 -26.44 0.08 -14.90
CA ALA A 246 -27.70 0.54 -14.31
C ALA A 246 -27.58 1.00 -12.85
N GLU A 247 -26.72 0.34 -12.06
CA GLU A 247 -26.41 0.74 -10.67
C GLU A 247 -25.73 2.11 -10.57
N GLN A 248 -24.89 2.47 -11.55
CA GLN A 248 -24.27 3.79 -11.62
C GLN A 248 -25.20 4.83 -12.22
N GLU A 249 -26.11 4.45 -13.12
CA GLU A 249 -27.13 5.35 -13.67
C GLU A 249 -28.01 5.92 -12.55
N ALA A 250 -28.57 5.07 -11.68
CA ALA A 250 -29.41 5.52 -10.56
C ALA A 250 -28.66 6.46 -9.59
N LEU A 251 -27.37 6.21 -9.36
CA LEU A 251 -26.52 7.08 -8.54
C LEU A 251 -26.27 8.43 -9.23
N LEU A 252 -26.00 8.44 -10.54
CA LEU A 252 -25.77 9.65 -11.32
C LEU A 252 -27.04 10.50 -11.44
N GLU A 253 -28.21 9.87 -11.60
CA GLU A 253 -29.50 10.56 -11.62
C GLU A 253 -29.76 11.30 -10.30
N ARG A 254 -29.62 10.62 -9.15
CA ARG A 254 -29.77 11.26 -7.82
C ARG A 254 -28.72 12.34 -7.56
N PHE A 255 -27.52 12.18 -8.11
CA PHE A 255 -26.44 13.16 -7.98
C PHE A 255 -26.71 14.44 -8.78
N LEU A 256 -27.31 14.33 -9.97
CA LEU A 256 -27.63 15.49 -10.82
C LEU A 256 -28.96 16.14 -10.49
N ASP A 257 -29.92 15.39 -9.97
CA ASP A 257 -31.25 15.87 -9.59
C ASP A 257 -31.57 15.48 -8.13
N PRO A 258 -31.34 16.41 -7.18
CA PRO A 258 -31.65 16.18 -5.77
C PRO A 258 -33.13 15.90 -5.47
N GLU A 259 -34.07 16.34 -6.34
CA GLU A 259 -35.49 16.06 -6.14
C GLU A 259 -35.81 14.57 -6.31
N LEU A 260 -35.02 13.86 -7.13
CA LEU A 260 -35.14 12.40 -7.27
C LEU A 260 -34.67 11.63 -6.04
N ALA A 261 -33.84 12.24 -5.20
CA ALA A 261 -33.38 11.64 -3.95
C ALA A 261 -34.37 11.86 -2.79
N ASP A 262 -35.20 12.91 -2.85
CA ASP A 262 -36.12 13.26 -1.76
C ASP A 262 -37.25 12.22 -1.62
N GLY A 263 -37.27 11.52 -0.47
CA GLY A 263 -38.23 10.46 -0.18
C GLY A 263 -38.01 9.14 -0.94
N ALA A 264 -36.94 9.01 -1.71
CA ALA A 264 -36.58 7.76 -2.37
C ALA A 264 -36.03 6.72 -1.38
N GLU A 265 -36.18 5.44 -1.71
CA GLU A 265 -35.52 4.37 -0.96
C GLU A 265 -33.98 4.48 -1.13
N PRO A 266 -33.18 4.33 -0.06
CA PRO A 266 -31.72 4.39 -0.17
C PRO A 266 -31.16 3.44 -1.24
N LEU A 267 -30.11 3.86 -1.93
CA LEU A 267 -29.44 2.99 -2.89
C LEU A 267 -28.76 1.83 -2.15
N PRO A 268 -28.73 0.62 -2.72
CA PRO A 268 -27.97 -0.48 -2.14
C PRO A 268 -26.48 -0.09 -2.10
N PRO A 269 -25.81 -0.15 -0.94
CA PRO A 269 -24.42 0.26 -0.84
C PRO A 269 -23.52 -0.72 -1.63
N PRO A 270 -22.56 -0.22 -2.43
CA PRO A 270 -21.64 -1.08 -3.16
C PRO A 270 -20.69 -1.78 -2.18
N ALA A 271 -20.39 -3.05 -2.44
CA ALA A 271 -19.46 -3.81 -1.59
C ALA A 271 -18.01 -3.28 -1.65
N LEU A 272 -17.60 -2.75 -2.82
CA LEU A 272 -16.25 -2.22 -3.06
C LEU A 272 -16.38 -0.93 -3.90
N PRO A 273 -16.73 0.21 -3.27
CA PRO A 273 -16.82 1.48 -3.97
C PRO A 273 -15.44 1.92 -4.49
N THR A 274 -15.42 2.57 -5.64
CA THR A 274 -14.30 3.44 -6.04
C THR A 274 -14.40 4.77 -5.26
N PRO A 275 -13.32 5.57 -5.12
CA PRO A 275 -13.36 6.88 -4.48
C PRO A 275 -14.41 7.80 -5.08
N LEU A 276 -14.60 7.74 -6.40
CA LEU A 276 -15.61 8.53 -7.09
C LEU A 276 -17.01 8.12 -6.64
N ILE A 277 -17.30 6.82 -6.65
CA ILE A 277 -18.59 6.30 -6.20
C ILE A 277 -18.81 6.63 -4.72
N TRP A 278 -17.82 6.40 -3.86
CA TRP A 278 -17.88 6.77 -2.44
C TRP A 278 -18.19 8.26 -2.25
N ARG A 279 -17.53 9.13 -3.03
CA ARG A 279 -17.75 10.58 -2.98
C ARG A 279 -19.14 10.99 -3.47
N MET A 280 -19.68 10.29 -4.47
CA MET A 280 -21.04 10.51 -4.93
C MET A 280 -22.09 10.09 -3.89
N TYR A 281 -21.87 8.97 -3.18
CA TYR A 281 -22.72 8.56 -2.05
C TYR A 281 -22.70 9.62 -0.92
N GLU A 282 -21.53 10.18 -0.60
CA GLU A 282 -21.42 11.34 0.32
C GLU A 282 -22.25 12.54 -0.19
N ALA A 283 -22.16 12.85 -1.49
CA ALA A 283 -22.84 14.00 -2.09
C ALA A 283 -24.37 13.89 -2.13
N ILE A 284 -24.93 12.68 -2.27
CA ILE A 284 -26.39 12.45 -2.25
C ILE A 284 -26.95 12.28 -0.83
N GLY A 285 -26.12 12.41 0.22
CA GLY A 285 -26.56 12.27 1.61
C GLY A 285 -26.70 10.83 2.09
N GLU A 286 -26.11 9.87 1.39
CA GLU A 286 -26.09 8.43 1.75
C GLU A 286 -24.64 7.96 2.04
N PRO A 287 -23.90 8.56 3.00
CA PRO A 287 -22.47 8.31 3.18
C PRO A 287 -22.15 6.85 3.53
N LEU A 288 -21.09 6.32 2.92
CA LEU A 288 -20.61 4.96 3.17
C LEU A 288 -19.54 4.95 4.28
N ALA A 289 -19.69 4.02 5.24
CA ALA A 289 -18.71 3.83 6.30
C ALA A 289 -17.35 3.39 5.75
N THR A 290 -16.28 4.05 6.18
CA THR A 290 -14.90 3.79 5.72
C THR A 290 -14.17 2.72 6.54
N ALA A 291 -14.74 2.27 7.66
CA ALA A 291 -14.11 1.35 8.62
C ALA A 291 -13.65 0.02 7.99
N HIS A 292 -14.43 -0.51 7.04
CA HIS A 292 -14.13 -1.78 6.35
C HIS A 292 -13.63 -1.59 4.92
N LEU A 293 -13.48 -0.34 4.47
CA LEU A 293 -12.91 -0.03 3.16
C LEU A 293 -11.38 -0.10 3.19
N PRO A 294 -10.72 -0.25 2.02
CA PRO A 294 -9.27 -0.20 1.90
C PRO A 294 -8.68 1.02 2.61
N LEU A 295 -7.46 0.87 3.11
CA LEU A 295 -6.84 1.86 4.01
C LEU A 295 -6.80 3.29 3.43
N ALA A 296 -6.65 3.43 2.11
CA ALA A 296 -6.74 4.71 1.40
C ALA A 296 -7.97 5.55 1.78
N PHE A 297 -9.13 4.91 1.99
CA PHE A 297 -10.39 5.59 2.34
C PHE A 297 -10.37 6.22 3.74
N ALA A 298 -9.46 5.81 4.62
CA ALA A 298 -9.34 6.41 5.96
C ALA A 298 -8.97 7.91 5.88
N HIS A 299 -8.28 8.36 4.83
CA HIS A 299 -8.00 9.79 4.62
C HIS A 299 -9.25 10.64 4.49
N ALA A 300 -10.34 10.08 3.96
CA ALA A 300 -11.59 10.81 3.81
C ALA A 300 -12.19 11.22 5.16
N GLU A 301 -11.91 10.45 6.22
CA GLU A 301 -12.35 10.74 7.57
C GLU A 301 -11.45 11.69 8.34
N LEU A 302 -10.24 12.00 7.85
CA LEU A 302 -9.34 12.94 8.52
C LEU A 302 -9.80 14.40 8.38
N ARG A 303 -10.81 14.65 7.54
CA ARG A 303 -11.29 15.99 7.24
C ARG A 303 -12.11 16.56 8.39
N PRO A 304 -12.13 17.90 8.59
CA PRO A 304 -12.84 18.53 9.71
C PRO A 304 -14.35 18.25 9.77
N GLN A 305 -14.99 17.95 8.64
CA GLN A 305 -16.42 17.61 8.57
C GLN A 305 -16.76 16.25 9.17
N SER A 306 -15.80 15.32 9.26
CA SER A 306 -16.03 14.02 9.86
C SER A 306 -16.17 14.14 11.38
N GLY A 307 -16.97 13.25 11.97
CA GLY A 307 -17.08 13.16 13.42
C GLY A 307 -15.73 12.81 14.04
N TRP A 308 -15.40 13.40 15.19
CA TRP A 308 -14.09 13.22 15.83
C TRP A 308 -13.75 11.76 16.14
N LYS A 309 -14.76 10.93 16.49
CA LYS A 309 -14.55 9.48 16.65
C LYS A 309 -14.04 8.82 15.35
N ALA A 310 -14.62 9.16 14.20
CA ALA A 310 -14.20 8.62 12.90
C ALA A 310 -12.80 9.12 12.52
N GLN A 311 -12.49 10.40 12.80
CA GLN A 311 -11.14 10.95 12.64
C GLN A 311 -10.11 10.16 13.44
N ILE A 312 -10.41 9.86 14.71
CA ILE A 312 -9.54 9.08 15.59
C ILE A 312 -9.34 7.67 15.03
N GLU A 313 -10.41 6.94 14.74
CA GLU A 313 -10.32 5.56 14.21
C GLU A 313 -9.55 5.50 12.88
N ALA A 314 -9.73 6.51 12.01
CA ALA A 314 -8.97 6.63 10.77
C ALA A 314 -7.48 6.94 11.00
N ALA A 315 -7.19 7.89 11.89
CA ALA A 315 -5.82 8.25 12.24
C ALA A 315 -5.06 7.06 12.84
N GLU A 316 -5.70 6.28 13.71
CA GLU A 316 -5.12 5.07 14.30
C GLU A 316 -4.80 4.03 13.22
N ARG A 317 -5.74 3.76 12.32
CA ARG A 317 -5.53 2.83 11.20
C ARG A 317 -4.36 3.25 10.31
N LEU A 318 -4.28 4.54 10.00
CA LEU A 318 -3.22 5.10 9.15
C LEU A 318 -1.86 5.15 9.88
N ALA A 319 -1.84 5.50 11.16
CA ALA A 319 -0.62 5.57 11.96
C ALA A 319 -0.02 4.17 12.20
N ARG A 320 -0.88 3.17 12.44
CA ARG A 320 -0.46 1.76 12.54
C ARG A 320 0.22 1.28 11.26
N ALA A 321 -0.24 1.75 10.10
CA ALA A 321 0.35 1.49 8.80
C ALA A 321 1.48 2.45 8.40
N GLY A 322 1.95 3.32 9.31
CA GLY A 322 3.00 4.30 9.02
C GLY A 322 2.65 5.30 7.90
N ALA A 323 1.37 5.40 7.53
CA ALA A 323 0.90 6.24 6.43
C ALA A 323 0.81 7.72 6.82
N ILE A 324 0.61 8.00 8.10
CA ILE A 324 0.66 9.35 8.68
C ILE A 324 1.73 9.46 9.75
N THR A 325 2.18 10.68 10.02
CA THR A 325 3.17 10.93 11.06
C THR A 325 2.57 10.76 12.46
N PRO A 326 3.36 10.33 13.46
CA PRO A 326 2.90 10.29 14.85
C PRO A 326 2.42 11.65 15.37
N ASN A 327 2.95 12.76 14.86
CA ASN A 327 2.52 14.11 15.24
C ASN A 327 1.11 14.45 14.73
N LEU A 328 0.70 13.92 13.57
CA LEU A 328 -0.68 14.09 13.11
C LEU A 328 -1.65 13.34 14.03
N LEU A 329 -1.30 12.11 14.43
CA LEU A 329 -2.08 11.35 15.41
C LEU A 329 -2.18 12.09 16.75
N LEU A 330 -1.06 12.60 17.27
CA LEU A 330 -1.01 13.44 18.47
C LEU A 330 -1.98 14.61 18.36
N GLY A 331 -1.90 15.37 17.25
CA GLY A 331 -2.80 16.51 17.00
C GLY A 331 -4.28 16.12 17.09
N ILE A 332 -4.68 15.05 16.41
CA ILE A 332 -6.08 14.55 16.41
C ILE A 332 -6.51 14.09 17.81
N TYR A 333 -5.65 13.38 18.52
CA TYR A 333 -5.93 12.93 19.88
C TYR A 333 -6.09 14.09 20.85
N THR A 334 -5.33 15.17 20.69
CA THR A 334 -5.36 16.33 21.60
C THR A 334 -6.31 17.45 21.18
N ASP A 335 -7.02 17.30 20.05
CA ASP A 335 -7.90 18.36 19.50
C ASP A 335 -9.03 18.75 20.46
N ARG A 336 -9.57 17.78 21.23
CA ARG A 336 -10.76 17.96 22.08
C ARG A 336 -10.68 17.11 23.33
N GLN A 337 -11.54 17.38 24.31
CA GLN A 337 -11.72 16.49 25.46
C GLN A 337 -12.59 15.29 25.08
N PRO A 338 -12.33 14.08 25.62
CA PRO A 338 -13.14 12.88 25.39
C PRO A 338 -14.63 13.15 25.58
N ALA A 339 -15.43 12.81 24.58
CA ALA A 339 -16.86 13.15 24.55
C ALA A 339 -17.73 12.23 25.41
N ALA A 340 -17.22 11.03 25.76
CA ALA A 340 -17.90 10.03 26.58
C ALA A 340 -16.86 9.13 27.27
N SER A 341 -17.31 8.10 27.98
CA SER A 341 -16.45 7.00 28.45
C SER A 341 -16.58 5.77 27.53
N GLY A 342 -15.59 4.89 27.58
CA GLY A 342 -15.57 3.63 26.85
C GLY A 342 -14.83 3.67 25.51
N GLY A 343 -14.13 2.57 25.21
CA GLY A 343 -13.57 2.30 23.89
C GLY A 343 -12.54 3.34 23.45
N VAL A 344 -12.82 4.04 22.34
CA VAL A 344 -11.95 5.09 21.78
C VAL A 344 -11.67 6.19 22.80
N TRP A 345 -12.67 6.56 23.61
CA TRP A 345 -12.56 7.70 24.51
C TRP A 345 -11.65 7.44 25.70
N ASP A 346 -11.68 6.24 26.27
CA ASP A 346 -10.78 5.87 27.38
C ASP A 346 -9.32 5.87 26.91
N ARG A 347 -9.09 5.41 25.67
CA ARG A 347 -7.75 5.44 25.05
C ARG A 347 -7.26 6.86 24.82
N VAL A 348 -8.11 7.75 24.30
CA VAL A 348 -7.77 9.18 24.12
C VAL A 348 -7.51 9.84 25.48
N ALA A 349 -8.34 9.57 26.49
CA ALA A 349 -8.13 10.09 27.84
C ALA A 349 -6.78 9.66 28.43
N ALA A 350 -6.46 8.35 28.37
CA ALA A 350 -5.19 7.83 28.86
C ALA A 350 -3.99 8.46 28.15
N PHE A 351 -4.09 8.66 26.83
CA PHE A 351 -3.06 9.35 26.06
C PHE A 351 -2.91 10.82 26.47
N GLN A 352 -4.02 11.57 26.60
CA GLN A 352 -3.99 12.98 26.97
C GLN A 352 -3.45 13.21 28.39
N ASP A 353 -3.86 12.38 29.35
CA ASP A 353 -3.36 12.43 30.72
C ASP A 353 -1.85 12.19 30.77
N PHE A 354 -1.36 11.27 29.94
CA PHE A 354 0.07 11.00 29.80
C PHE A 354 0.83 12.13 29.09
N ASP A 355 0.31 12.64 27.98
CA ASP A 355 0.92 13.77 27.26
C ASP A 355 1.04 15.01 28.16
N ALA A 356 0.00 15.32 28.94
CA ALA A 356 0.01 16.41 29.91
C ALA A 356 1.05 16.18 31.02
N ALA A 357 1.17 14.95 31.54
CA ALA A 357 2.18 14.60 32.55
C ALA A 357 3.61 14.77 32.00
N VAL A 358 3.85 14.28 30.79
CA VAL A 358 5.16 14.37 30.13
C VAL A 358 5.50 15.82 29.79
N THR A 359 4.52 16.61 29.31
CA THR A 359 4.66 18.04 28.96
C THR A 359 4.88 18.94 30.17
N SER A 360 4.24 18.66 31.30
CA SER A 360 4.49 19.38 32.56
C SER A 360 5.81 19.00 33.24
N GLY A 361 6.41 17.85 32.87
CA GLY A 361 7.61 17.33 33.52
C GLY A 361 7.35 16.77 34.92
N ASP A 362 6.08 16.53 35.28
CA ASP A 362 5.71 15.94 36.57
C ASP A 362 6.00 14.44 36.54
N ARG A 363 7.13 14.05 37.13
CA ARG A 363 7.59 12.66 37.21
C ARG A 363 6.60 11.75 37.96
N GLU A 364 5.92 12.23 38.99
CA GLU A 364 4.91 11.42 39.69
C GLU A 364 3.68 11.21 38.83
N ALA A 365 3.25 12.23 38.08
CA ALA A 365 2.17 12.08 37.12
C ALA A 365 2.54 11.08 36.02
N VAL A 366 3.75 11.17 35.45
CA VAL A 366 4.25 10.24 34.42
C VAL A 366 4.24 8.80 34.94
N LEU A 367 4.68 8.58 36.18
CA LEU A 367 4.67 7.25 36.80
C LEU A 367 3.28 6.64 36.90
N ARG A 368 2.25 7.46 37.13
CA ARG A 368 0.85 7.00 37.23
C ARG A 368 0.19 6.75 35.87
N THR A 369 0.57 7.52 34.84
CA THR A 369 -0.13 7.52 33.55
C THR A 369 0.56 6.70 32.47
N LEU A 370 1.86 6.37 32.62
CA LEU A 370 2.64 5.66 31.61
C LEU A 370 2.08 4.29 31.21
N GLU A 371 1.84 3.41 32.19
CA GLU A 371 1.35 2.05 31.91
C GLU A 371 -0.07 2.06 31.31
N PRO A 372 -1.05 2.80 31.86
CA PRO A 372 -2.36 2.93 31.22
C PRO A 372 -2.31 3.46 29.77
N ALA A 373 -1.47 4.47 29.50
CA ALA A 373 -1.33 5.02 28.15
C ALA A 373 -0.67 4.01 27.20
N TRP A 374 0.38 3.33 27.66
CA TRP A 374 1.05 2.28 26.90
C TRP A 374 0.11 1.14 26.54
N ASP A 375 -0.66 0.64 27.51
CA ASP A 375 -1.64 -0.44 27.30
C ASP A 375 -2.72 -0.03 26.31
N ALA A 376 -3.18 1.21 26.40
CA ALA A 376 -4.16 1.75 25.46
C ALA A 376 -3.61 1.83 24.03
N MET A 377 -2.31 2.11 23.85
CA MET A 377 -1.66 2.12 22.53
C MET A 377 -1.38 0.70 22.03
N ARG A 378 -0.94 -0.22 22.90
CA ARG A 378 -0.77 -1.64 22.57
C ARG A 378 -2.05 -2.28 22.06
N ALA A 379 -3.18 -1.94 22.66
CA ALA A 379 -4.49 -2.49 22.28
C ALA A 379 -4.90 -2.20 20.83
N VAL A 380 -4.29 -1.19 20.19
CA VAL A 380 -4.55 -0.78 18.80
C VAL A 380 -3.28 -0.75 17.94
N GLU A 381 -2.20 -1.41 18.40
CA GLU A 381 -0.90 -1.53 17.72
C GLU A 381 -0.23 -0.19 17.37
N LEU A 382 -0.29 0.78 18.29
CA LEU A 382 0.30 2.12 18.15
C LEU A 382 1.58 2.31 18.98
N GLU A 383 2.18 1.24 19.47
CA GLU A 383 3.39 1.26 20.30
C GLU A 383 4.52 2.06 19.65
N ASN A 384 4.76 1.83 18.35
CA ASN A 384 5.84 2.48 17.63
C ASN A 384 5.60 3.97 17.42
N ALA A 385 4.36 4.37 17.11
CA ALA A 385 3.99 5.78 16.99
C ALA A 385 4.14 6.50 18.35
N PHE A 386 3.70 5.84 19.42
CA PHE A 386 3.82 6.36 20.78
C PHE A 386 5.28 6.45 21.24
N ALA A 387 6.10 5.43 20.95
CA ALA A 387 7.53 5.42 21.20
C ALA A 387 8.26 6.53 20.42
N ALA A 388 7.88 6.79 19.18
CA ALA A 388 8.45 7.87 18.38
C ALA A 388 8.13 9.27 18.95
N LEU A 389 7.00 9.44 19.63
CA LEU A 389 6.63 10.71 20.28
C LEU A 389 7.33 10.91 21.63
N PHE A 390 7.41 9.86 22.45
CA PHE A 390 7.73 10.00 23.88
C PHE A 390 9.00 9.25 24.32
N GLY A 391 9.51 8.29 23.55
CA GLY A 391 10.58 7.38 23.96
C GLY A 391 11.86 8.09 24.40
N GLU A 392 12.31 9.09 23.64
CA GLU A 392 13.50 9.88 23.98
C GLU A 392 13.32 10.65 25.29
N ARG A 393 12.17 11.31 25.47
CA ARG A 393 11.88 12.10 26.69
C ARG A 393 11.79 11.22 27.91
N LEU A 394 11.19 10.04 27.81
CA LEU A 394 11.08 9.09 28.92
C LEU A 394 12.44 8.50 29.32
N ALA A 395 13.30 8.19 28.35
CA ALA A 395 14.65 7.70 28.64
C ALA A 395 15.47 8.71 29.47
N ALA A 396 15.22 10.01 29.28
CA ALA A 396 15.90 11.07 30.02
C ALA A 396 15.33 11.31 31.44
N MET A 397 14.17 10.75 31.80
CA MET A 397 13.52 11.00 33.08
C MET A 397 13.99 10.08 34.22
N GLU A 398 14.84 9.09 33.94
CA GLU A 398 15.38 8.12 34.91
C GLU A 398 14.31 7.47 35.80
N LEU A 399 13.21 7.00 35.21
CA LEU A 399 12.09 6.40 35.95
C LEU A 399 12.55 5.12 36.71
N PRO A 400 12.07 4.89 37.95
CA PRO A 400 12.41 3.72 38.74
C PRO A 400 11.71 2.45 38.26
N ASP A 401 12.24 1.31 38.70
CA ASP A 401 11.59 -0.01 38.69
C ASP A 401 10.96 -0.39 37.33
N ALA A 402 9.74 -0.91 37.35
CA ALA A 402 9.04 -1.40 36.16
C ALA A 402 8.81 -0.29 35.10
N GLN A 403 8.57 0.94 35.54
CA GLN A 403 8.37 2.09 34.66
C GLN A 403 9.67 2.49 33.95
N GLY A 404 10.82 2.34 34.61
CA GLY A 404 12.14 2.49 33.99
C GLY A 404 12.38 1.46 32.88
N VAL A 405 12.05 0.19 33.14
CA VAL A 405 12.14 -0.88 32.12
C VAL A 405 11.23 -0.58 30.93
N LEU A 406 10.00 -0.12 31.17
CA LEU A 406 9.07 0.25 30.11
C LEU A 406 9.57 1.46 29.30
N ALA A 407 10.06 2.50 29.98
CA ALA A 407 10.65 3.67 29.33
C ALA A 407 11.84 3.30 28.43
N LEU A 408 12.72 2.40 28.89
CA LEU A 408 13.83 1.89 28.08
C LEU A 408 13.32 1.15 26.85
N ARG A 409 12.33 0.24 27.00
CA ARG A 409 11.73 -0.48 25.86
C ARG A 409 11.14 0.48 24.82
N MET A 410 10.42 1.51 25.27
CA MET A 410 9.90 2.55 24.39
C MET A 410 11.01 3.32 23.69
N ALA A 411 12.07 3.69 24.40
CA ALA A 411 13.21 4.37 23.80
C ALA A 411 13.90 3.49 22.73
N LEU A 412 13.96 2.18 22.95
CA LEU A 412 14.50 1.21 21.98
C LEU A 412 13.60 1.00 20.74
N LEU A 413 12.31 1.34 20.82
CA LEU A 413 11.42 1.39 19.66
C LEU A 413 11.45 2.75 18.93
N SER A 414 12.00 3.79 19.56
CA SER A 414 12.06 5.13 19.00
C SER A 414 13.16 5.28 17.93
N PRO A 415 13.12 6.34 17.09
CA PRO A 415 14.23 6.65 16.19
C PRO A 415 15.58 6.84 16.90
N GLN A 416 15.59 7.16 18.20
CA GLN A 416 16.78 7.37 19.03
C GLN A 416 17.29 6.11 19.74
N TYR A 417 16.82 4.91 19.37
CA TYR A 417 17.15 3.63 20.02
C TYR A 417 18.65 3.42 20.30
N GLU A 418 19.53 3.72 19.34
CA GLU A 418 20.99 3.53 19.53
C GLU A 418 21.54 4.48 20.60
N HIS A 419 21.09 5.74 20.61
CA HIS A 419 21.49 6.71 21.61
C HIS A 419 20.95 6.35 23.01
N ALA A 420 19.71 5.89 23.08
CA ALA A 420 19.10 5.40 24.32
C ALA A 420 19.90 4.22 24.90
N ALA A 421 20.23 3.24 24.06
CA ALA A 421 21.02 2.08 24.50
C ALA A 421 22.43 2.48 24.98
N ARG A 422 23.09 3.39 24.27
CA ARG A 422 24.41 3.90 24.65
C ARG A 422 24.38 4.65 25.97
N SER A 423 23.39 5.52 26.16
CA SER A 423 23.22 6.29 27.40
C SER A 423 22.94 5.38 28.58
N HIS A 424 22.08 4.36 28.40
CA HIS A 424 21.79 3.38 29.45
C HIS A 424 23.04 2.61 29.89
N LEU A 425 23.81 2.09 28.93
CA LEU A 425 25.06 1.37 29.20
C LEU A 425 26.18 2.23 29.81
N ALA A 426 26.11 3.56 29.64
CA ALA A 426 27.02 4.48 30.30
C ALA A 426 26.69 4.66 31.80
N ASN A 427 25.43 4.47 32.18
CA ASN A 427 24.96 4.62 33.57
C ASN A 427 25.10 3.33 34.39
N GLY A 428 25.19 2.17 33.74
CA GLY A 428 25.39 0.89 34.42
C GLY A 428 25.37 -0.31 33.46
N PRO A 429 25.73 -1.50 33.96
CA PRO A 429 25.52 -2.74 33.21
C PRO A 429 24.02 -3.01 33.06
N ALA A 430 23.67 -3.85 32.08
CA ALA A 430 22.29 -4.31 31.92
C ALA A 430 21.83 -5.15 33.12
N ASP A 431 20.58 -4.99 33.52
CA ASP A 431 20.05 -5.64 34.74
C ASP A 431 19.84 -7.16 34.58
N ASN A 432 19.54 -7.61 33.35
CA ASN A 432 19.22 -9.00 33.06
C ASN A 432 19.60 -9.40 31.61
N PRO A 433 19.62 -10.71 31.27
CA PRO A 433 20.00 -11.17 29.93
C PRO A 433 19.13 -10.65 28.79
N GLN A 434 17.83 -10.43 29.05
CA GLN A 434 16.91 -9.91 28.04
C GLN A 434 17.26 -8.45 27.69
N GLU A 435 17.47 -7.64 28.71
CA GLU A 435 17.90 -6.25 28.55
C GLU A 435 19.28 -6.16 27.88
N ALA A 436 20.25 -6.98 28.32
CA ALA A 436 21.56 -7.04 27.70
C ALA A 436 21.47 -7.33 26.20
N PHE A 437 20.63 -8.29 25.80
CA PHE A 437 20.42 -8.65 24.41
C PHE A 437 19.80 -7.51 23.59
N LEU A 438 18.79 -6.83 24.12
CA LEU A 438 18.15 -5.69 23.46
C LEU A 438 19.12 -4.51 23.27
N LEU A 439 19.89 -4.17 24.31
CA LEU A 439 20.91 -3.13 24.24
C LEU A 439 22.02 -3.50 23.25
N GLY A 440 22.44 -4.77 23.24
CA GLY A 440 23.41 -5.30 22.28
C GLY A 440 22.90 -5.20 20.83
N LEU A 441 21.63 -5.55 20.58
CA LEU A 441 21.02 -5.37 19.27
C LEU A 441 20.98 -3.90 18.84
N ALA A 442 20.61 -2.99 19.74
CA ALA A 442 20.59 -1.56 19.45
C ALA A 442 21.98 -1.02 19.05
N GLN A 443 23.04 -1.55 19.68
CA GLN A 443 24.43 -1.23 19.33
C GLN A 443 24.98 -2.03 18.13
N GLY A 444 24.23 -3.00 17.61
CA GLY A 444 24.67 -3.90 16.52
C GLY A 444 25.70 -4.95 16.95
N ASN A 445 25.87 -5.18 18.26
CA ASN A 445 26.82 -6.14 18.81
C ASN A 445 26.18 -7.00 19.92
N ILE A 446 25.93 -8.26 19.60
CA ILE A 446 25.43 -9.26 20.54
C ILE A 446 26.45 -10.36 20.87
N GLN A 447 27.73 -10.12 20.58
CA GLN A 447 28.78 -11.11 20.80
C GLN A 447 28.86 -11.49 22.28
N GLY A 448 28.77 -12.78 22.59
CA GLY A 448 28.81 -13.29 23.96
C GLY A 448 27.50 -13.12 24.75
N LEU A 449 26.46 -12.56 24.15
CA LEU A 449 25.13 -12.46 24.76
C LEU A 449 24.32 -13.73 24.50
N ILE A 450 23.51 -14.13 25.48
CA ILE A 450 22.65 -15.32 25.40
C ILE A 450 21.26 -14.86 24.93
N PRO A 451 20.73 -15.40 23.81
CA PRO A 451 19.38 -15.07 23.36
C PRO A 451 18.32 -15.50 24.40
N PRO A 452 17.49 -14.58 24.92
CA PRO A 452 16.57 -14.86 26.03
C PRO A 452 15.38 -15.76 25.66
N ASP A 453 14.92 -15.75 24.40
CA ASP A 453 13.71 -16.44 23.95
C ASP A 453 13.84 -17.03 22.52
N SER A 454 12.74 -17.59 21.99
CA SER A 454 12.73 -18.19 20.65
C SER A 454 12.93 -17.18 19.52
N MET A 455 12.38 -15.97 19.65
CA MET A 455 12.53 -14.95 18.61
C MET A 455 13.95 -14.39 18.63
N ALA A 456 14.54 -14.17 19.81
CA ALA A 456 15.94 -13.78 19.96
C ALA A 456 16.88 -14.84 19.36
N ARG A 457 16.57 -16.12 19.52
CA ARG A 457 17.32 -17.21 18.85
C ARG A 457 17.19 -17.19 17.32
N ALA A 458 16.08 -16.71 16.78
CA ALA A 458 15.88 -16.53 15.34
C ALA A 458 16.63 -15.29 14.80
N VAL A 459 16.69 -14.22 15.59
CA VAL A 459 17.39 -12.97 15.25
C VAL A 459 18.91 -13.11 15.34
N ALA A 460 19.43 -13.80 16.37
CA ALA A 460 20.85 -13.84 16.69
C ALA A 460 21.78 -14.25 15.53
N PRO A 461 21.45 -15.26 14.68
CA PRO A 461 22.29 -15.64 13.55
C PRO A 461 22.61 -14.49 12.60
N ALA A 462 21.65 -13.59 12.34
CA ALA A 462 21.86 -12.43 11.48
C ALA A 462 22.92 -11.45 12.04
N PHE A 463 23.08 -11.43 13.37
CA PHE A 463 24.03 -10.55 14.03
C PHE A 463 25.41 -11.18 14.27
N LEU A 464 25.44 -12.49 14.53
CA LEU A 464 26.66 -13.24 14.84
C LEU A 464 27.35 -13.83 13.61
N THR A 465 26.59 -14.39 12.68
CA THR A 465 27.12 -15.11 11.51
C THR A 465 26.13 -14.97 10.35
N PRO A 466 26.01 -13.77 9.76
CA PRO A 466 24.99 -13.49 8.74
C PRO A 466 25.18 -14.36 7.50
N VAL A 467 24.12 -15.06 7.12
CA VAL A 467 24.04 -15.94 5.95
C VAL A 467 22.85 -15.51 5.09
N THR A 468 23.05 -15.47 3.78
CA THR A 468 22.00 -15.14 2.80
C THR A 468 21.72 -16.35 1.91
N THR A 469 20.48 -16.48 1.46
CA THR A 469 20.05 -17.53 0.53
C THR A 469 20.77 -17.43 -0.82
N ASP A 470 20.77 -18.53 -1.59
CA ASP A 470 21.36 -18.55 -2.94
C ASP A 470 20.67 -17.54 -3.88
N GLU A 471 19.34 -17.38 -3.76
CA GLU A 471 18.59 -16.36 -4.51
C GLU A 471 19.07 -14.95 -4.15
N ALA A 472 19.24 -14.65 -2.87
CA ALA A 472 19.76 -13.35 -2.44
C ALA A 472 21.19 -13.10 -2.95
N GLN A 473 22.05 -14.12 -2.92
CA GLN A 473 23.41 -14.01 -3.46
C GLN A 473 23.41 -13.73 -4.96
N LEU A 474 22.50 -14.36 -5.72
CA LEU A 474 22.33 -14.11 -7.14
C LEU A 474 21.89 -12.66 -7.41
N LEU A 475 20.88 -12.17 -6.70
CA LEU A 475 20.40 -10.78 -6.84
C LEU A 475 21.50 -9.76 -6.55
N LEU A 476 22.32 -10.00 -5.52
CA LEU A 476 23.45 -9.14 -5.19
C LEU A 476 24.54 -9.18 -6.27
N ALA A 477 24.87 -10.36 -6.80
CA ALA A 477 25.87 -10.53 -7.85
C ALA A 477 25.45 -9.87 -9.17
N GLU A 478 24.14 -9.84 -9.45
CA GLU A 478 23.54 -9.20 -10.62
C GLU A 478 23.22 -7.70 -10.41
N HIS A 479 23.60 -7.12 -9.27
CA HIS A 479 23.29 -5.73 -8.89
C HIS A 479 21.80 -5.39 -8.88
N ARG A 480 20.93 -6.36 -8.58
CA ARG A 480 19.46 -6.22 -8.48
C ARG A 480 19.05 -5.87 -7.05
N ILE A 481 19.58 -4.77 -6.55
CA ILE A 481 19.46 -4.33 -5.15
C ILE A 481 18.01 -4.12 -4.69
N GLY A 482 17.17 -3.53 -5.53
CA GLY A 482 15.76 -3.30 -5.21
C GLY A 482 14.98 -4.61 -5.00
N GLU A 483 15.27 -5.64 -5.80
CA GLU A 483 14.67 -6.96 -5.61
C GLU A 483 15.24 -7.71 -4.41
N ALA A 484 16.55 -7.57 -4.14
CA ALA A 484 17.14 -8.11 -2.91
C ALA A 484 16.51 -7.47 -1.66
N LEU A 485 16.15 -6.18 -1.73
CA LEU A 485 15.47 -5.50 -0.64
C LEU A 485 14.05 -6.03 -0.42
N MET A 486 13.27 -6.19 -1.50
CA MET A 486 11.94 -6.81 -1.42
C MET A 486 12.00 -8.24 -0.87
N LEU A 487 13.00 -9.03 -1.30
CA LEU A 487 13.24 -10.37 -0.76
C LEU A 487 13.55 -10.35 0.76
N ALA A 488 14.31 -9.36 1.23
CA ALA A 488 14.59 -9.19 2.65
C ALA A 488 13.32 -8.83 3.45
N ILE A 489 12.51 -7.91 2.92
CA ILE A 489 11.24 -7.48 3.54
C ILE A 489 10.28 -8.67 3.66
N ASP A 490 10.03 -9.41 2.57
CA ASP A 490 9.17 -10.59 2.58
C ASP A 490 9.70 -11.68 3.52
N GLY A 491 11.01 -11.93 3.51
CA GLY A 491 11.65 -12.92 4.38
C GLY A 491 11.40 -12.66 5.86
N VAL A 492 11.55 -11.41 6.31
CA VAL A 492 11.28 -11.05 7.71
C VAL A 492 9.77 -10.99 8.00
N ALA A 493 8.95 -10.51 7.07
CA ALA A 493 7.50 -10.47 7.23
C ALA A 493 6.89 -11.87 7.44
N ARG A 494 7.33 -12.88 6.68
CA ARG A 494 6.96 -14.28 6.92
C ARG A 494 7.43 -14.80 8.28
N GLY A 495 8.51 -14.22 8.80
CA GLY A 495 9.01 -14.46 10.15
C GLY A 495 8.06 -14.07 11.26
N VAL A 496 7.35 -12.94 11.10
CA VAL A 496 6.27 -12.52 12.01
C VAL A 496 5.14 -13.56 12.03
N GLN A 497 4.92 -14.25 10.91
CA GLN A 497 3.90 -15.32 10.75
C GLN A 497 4.41 -16.72 11.15
N GLY A 498 5.60 -16.83 11.75
CA GLY A 498 6.12 -18.08 12.29
C GLY A 498 7.21 -18.78 11.46
N ASP A 499 7.87 -18.10 10.52
CA ASP A 499 9.06 -18.61 9.83
C ASP A 499 10.38 -18.03 10.39
N PRO A 500 10.95 -18.60 11.47
CA PRO A 500 12.16 -18.06 12.10
C PRO A 500 13.40 -18.10 11.19
N ARG A 501 13.40 -18.92 10.13
CA ARG A 501 14.51 -18.94 9.16
C ARG A 501 14.49 -17.68 8.29
N GLY A 502 13.30 -17.29 7.83
CA GLY A 502 13.09 -16.06 7.08
C GLY A 502 13.57 -14.81 7.84
N VAL A 503 13.39 -14.78 9.17
CA VAL A 503 13.92 -13.71 10.04
C VAL A 503 15.46 -13.61 9.91
N ALA A 504 16.16 -14.72 10.14
CA ALA A 504 17.62 -14.74 10.10
C ALA A 504 18.17 -14.36 8.71
N GLU A 505 17.58 -14.90 7.66
CA GLU A 505 18.01 -14.69 6.27
C GLU A 505 17.71 -13.25 5.81
N GLY A 506 16.51 -12.73 6.09
CA GLY A 506 16.11 -11.38 5.72
C GLY A 506 16.91 -10.31 6.47
N LEU A 507 17.09 -10.46 7.78
CA LEU A 507 17.95 -9.55 8.56
C LEU A 507 19.41 -9.61 8.08
N SER A 508 19.93 -10.81 7.78
CA SER A 508 21.28 -10.96 7.21
C SER A 508 21.41 -10.22 5.88
N LEU A 509 20.39 -10.29 5.02
CA LEU A 509 20.37 -9.60 3.73
C LEU A 509 20.35 -8.08 3.90
N LEU A 510 19.52 -7.53 4.79
CA LEU A 510 19.53 -6.10 5.12
C LEU A 510 20.92 -5.62 5.54
N ARG A 511 21.61 -6.37 6.42
CA ARG A 511 22.97 -6.04 6.85
C ARG A 511 23.98 -6.14 5.72
N LYS A 512 23.88 -7.14 4.85
CA LYS A 512 24.74 -7.26 3.65
C LYS A 512 24.56 -6.12 2.66
N LEU A 513 23.35 -5.55 2.59
CA LEU A 513 23.02 -4.36 1.82
C LEU A 513 23.49 -3.04 2.49
N GLY A 514 24.08 -3.10 3.68
CA GLY A 514 24.52 -1.92 4.44
C GLY A 514 23.39 -1.20 5.20
N LEU A 515 22.19 -1.79 5.26
CA LEU A 515 21.01 -1.25 5.95
C LEU A 515 21.01 -1.66 7.43
N GLU A 516 22.13 -1.40 8.11
CA GLU A 516 22.35 -1.82 9.49
C GLU A 516 21.33 -1.20 10.46
N ASP A 517 20.98 0.08 10.27
CA ASP A 517 19.98 0.77 11.10
C ASP A 517 18.61 0.09 11.00
N ILE A 518 18.17 -0.23 9.79
CA ILE A 518 16.90 -0.92 9.55
C ILE A 518 16.94 -2.33 10.15
N ALA A 519 18.03 -3.09 9.93
CA ALA A 519 18.16 -4.43 10.50
C ALA A 519 18.06 -4.44 12.04
N ARG A 520 18.69 -3.47 12.72
CA ARG A 520 18.62 -3.36 14.18
C ARG A 520 17.22 -2.96 14.66
N ARG A 521 16.59 -1.97 14.02
CA ARG A 521 15.22 -1.55 14.37
C ARG A 521 14.22 -2.68 14.16
N THR A 522 14.27 -3.35 13.02
CA THR A 522 13.43 -4.52 12.74
C THR A 522 13.65 -5.65 13.76
N ALA A 523 14.90 -5.91 14.15
CA ALA A 523 15.21 -6.89 15.19
C ALA A 523 14.66 -6.50 16.57
N LEU A 524 14.70 -5.22 16.94
CA LEU A 524 14.10 -4.72 18.17
C LEU A 524 12.58 -4.81 18.13
N GLU A 525 11.96 -4.41 17.02
CA GLU A 525 10.51 -4.52 16.81
C GLU A 525 10.02 -5.97 16.91
N LEU A 526 10.75 -6.94 16.36
CA LEU A 526 10.44 -8.37 16.50
C LEU A 526 10.40 -8.86 17.96
N LEU A 527 11.21 -8.26 18.84
CA LEU A 527 11.32 -8.66 20.24
C LEU A 527 10.42 -7.85 21.19
N LEU A 528 10.06 -6.63 20.79
CA LEU A 528 9.36 -5.67 21.64
C LEU A 528 7.88 -5.49 21.29
N LEU A 529 7.49 -5.73 20.03
CA LEU A 529 6.11 -5.58 19.60
C LEU A 529 5.35 -6.90 19.73
N GLU A 530 4.20 -6.85 20.41
CA GLU A 530 3.27 -7.97 20.48
C GLU A 530 2.36 -7.97 19.24
N ARG A 531 2.79 -8.57 18.13
CA ARG A 531 1.92 -8.74 16.96
C ARG A 531 1.00 -9.94 17.20
N ARG A 532 -0.26 -9.67 17.53
CA ARG A 532 -1.31 -10.69 17.62
C ARG A 532 -1.72 -11.05 16.19
N GLY A 533 -1.22 -12.18 15.71
CA GLY A 533 -1.72 -12.82 14.48
C GLY A 533 -3.13 -13.34 14.64
#